data_AF-A0A534W5C6-F1
#
_entry.id   AF-A0A534W5C6-F1
#
_cell.length_a   1.000
_cell.length_b   1.000
_cell.length_c   1.000
_cell.angle_alpha   90.00
_cell.angle_beta   90.00
_cell.angle_gamma   90.00
#
_symmetry.space_group_name_H-M   'P 1'
#
loop_
_entity.id
_entity.type
_entity.pdbx_description
1 polymer ?
#
loop_
_entity_poly.entity_id
_entity_poly.type
_entity_poly.pdbx_seq_one_letter_code
_entity_poly.pdbx_strand_id
1 'polypeptide(L)'
;MKTISWLWIAALSIAPAAARADRAERMERRGERTERRGDRLERRGEREEKRGERKEKRGEKLEAVGDKVEQKGEAKEQRGQELIEAGKTKQGEALERAGQRQERAGERIEQHGEREQAAGERVEKQGERRERRGERLERRGERQEKRGAAAETSQASGSAPQE
;
A
#
# COMPACT_ATOMS: atom_id res chain seq x y z
N MET A 1 3.20 -48.87 63.57
CA MET A 1 4.15 -48.86 62.43
C MET A 1 3.32 -48.85 61.14
N LYS A 2 3.25 -47.69 60.45
CA LYS A 2 3.62 -47.48 59.03
C LYS A 2 3.00 -48.54 58.10
N THR A 3 2.05 -48.23 57.21
CA THR A 3 2.25 -47.44 55.98
C THR A 3 0.92 -46.91 55.40
N ILE A 4 0.76 -45.59 55.27
CA ILE A 4 -0.25 -44.98 54.39
C ILE A 4 0.47 -44.79 53.05
N SER A 5 0.18 -45.67 52.10
CA SER A 5 0.87 -45.75 50.82
C SER A 5 -0.03 -45.22 49.70
N TRP A 6 0.36 -44.06 49.17
CA TRP A 6 0.18 -43.59 47.79
C TRP A 6 -1.24 -43.54 47.20
N LEU A 7 -1.94 -42.45 47.50
CA LEU A 7 -3.05 -41.97 46.66
C LEU A 7 -2.73 -40.55 46.19
N TRP A 8 -1.79 -40.45 45.25
CA TRP A 8 -1.63 -39.26 44.40
C TRP A 8 -2.07 -39.67 42.99
N ILE A 9 -3.39 -39.72 42.79
CA ILE A 9 -3.96 -39.73 41.43
C ILE A 9 -3.63 -38.36 40.85
N ALA A 10 -2.69 -38.34 39.91
CA ALA A 10 -2.40 -37.17 39.10
C ALA A 10 -3.69 -36.79 38.37
N ALA A 11 -4.34 -35.70 38.80
CA ALA A 11 -5.47 -35.10 38.11
C ALA A 11 -4.95 -34.46 36.81
N LEU A 12 -4.68 -35.31 35.81
CA LEU A 12 -4.46 -34.88 34.43
C LEU A 12 -5.77 -34.23 33.98
N SER A 13 -5.78 -32.90 33.99
CA SER A 13 -6.96 -32.09 33.66
C SER A 13 -7.29 -32.22 32.17
N ILE A 14 -7.96 -33.32 31.81
CA ILE A 14 -8.59 -33.49 30.52
C ILE A 14 -9.80 -32.55 30.53
N ALA A 15 -9.65 -31.37 29.93
CA ALA A 15 -10.80 -30.50 29.60
C ALA A 15 -11.93 -31.32 28.93
N PRO A 16 -13.20 -30.93 29.01
CA PRO A 16 -14.28 -31.68 28.34
C PRO A 16 -14.18 -31.56 26.81
N ALA A 17 -14.53 -32.62 26.07
CA ALA A 17 -14.48 -32.67 24.61
C ALA A 17 -15.24 -31.51 23.94
N ALA A 18 -16.38 -31.10 24.50
CA ALA A 18 -17.15 -29.94 24.05
C ALA A 18 -16.35 -28.63 24.10
N ALA A 19 -15.52 -28.41 25.13
CA ALA A 19 -14.67 -27.23 25.23
C ALA A 19 -13.50 -27.25 24.24
N ARG A 20 -13.15 -28.42 23.69
CA ARG A 20 -12.12 -28.55 22.63
C ARG A 20 -12.70 -28.36 21.23
N ALA A 21 -13.90 -28.88 20.97
CA ALA A 21 -14.62 -28.65 19.71
C ALA A 21 -14.97 -27.16 19.52
N ASP A 22 -15.51 -26.51 20.56
CA ASP A 22 -15.75 -25.05 20.56
C ASP A 22 -14.46 -24.26 20.27
N ARG A 23 -13.33 -24.73 20.81
CA ARG A 23 -12.03 -24.12 20.55
C ARG A 23 -11.56 -24.29 19.10
N ALA A 24 -11.79 -25.44 18.48
CA ALA A 24 -11.43 -25.70 17.08
C ALA A 24 -12.25 -24.82 16.13
N GLU A 25 -13.58 -24.80 16.30
CA GLU A 25 -14.50 -23.95 15.53
C GLU A 25 -14.17 -22.46 15.70
N ARG A 26 -13.83 -22.03 16.92
CA ARG A 26 -13.41 -20.65 17.19
C ARG A 26 -12.09 -20.29 16.50
N MET A 27 -11.19 -21.26 16.32
CA MET A 27 -9.92 -21.05 15.62
C MET A 27 -10.10 -20.97 14.11
N GLU A 28 -10.99 -21.80 13.54
CA GLU A 28 -11.39 -21.74 12.13
C GLU A 28 -12.05 -20.41 11.79
N ARG A 29 -13.10 -20.02 12.54
CA ARG A 29 -13.76 -18.70 12.37
C ARG A 29 -12.80 -17.52 12.51
N ARG A 30 -11.77 -17.66 13.33
CA ARG A 30 -10.71 -16.64 13.48
C ARG A 30 -9.76 -16.64 12.30
N GLY A 31 -9.45 -17.81 11.76
CA GLY A 31 -8.70 -17.99 10.52
C GLY A 31 -9.37 -17.25 9.37
N GLU A 32 -10.62 -17.61 9.06
CA GLU A 32 -11.40 -16.99 7.97
C GLU A 32 -11.47 -15.47 8.12
N ARG A 33 -11.70 -14.97 9.34
CA ARG A 33 -11.77 -13.53 9.60
C ARG A 33 -10.43 -12.85 9.36
N THR A 34 -9.33 -13.55 9.60
CA THR A 34 -7.97 -13.07 9.35
C THR A 34 -7.68 -13.06 7.85
N GLU A 35 -8.10 -14.07 7.10
CA GLU A 35 -8.00 -14.12 5.63
C GLU A 35 -8.79 -12.99 4.99
N ARG A 36 -10.09 -12.86 5.28
CA ARG A 36 -10.94 -11.76 4.76
C ARG A 36 -10.38 -10.36 5.06
N ARG A 37 -9.60 -10.22 6.15
CA ARG A 37 -8.90 -8.97 6.46
C ARG A 37 -7.65 -8.79 5.59
N GLY A 38 -6.94 -9.88 5.30
CA GLY A 38 -5.90 -9.98 4.29
C GLY A 38 -6.37 -9.50 2.93
N ASP A 39 -7.41 -10.13 2.36
CA ASP A 39 -7.95 -9.79 1.03
C ASP A 39 -8.32 -8.31 0.93
N ARG A 40 -8.91 -7.77 2.01
CA ARG A 40 -9.30 -6.36 2.08
C ARG A 40 -8.09 -5.43 2.06
N LEU A 41 -6.98 -5.84 2.68
CA LEU A 41 -5.73 -5.08 2.63
C LEU A 41 -5.09 -5.16 1.25
N GLU A 42 -5.10 -6.32 0.59
CA GLU A 42 -4.60 -6.49 -0.79
C GLU A 42 -5.35 -5.61 -1.77
N ARG A 43 -6.68 -5.74 -1.82
CA ARG A 43 -7.53 -4.88 -2.67
C ARG A 43 -7.35 -3.39 -2.40
N ARG A 44 -6.98 -3.02 -1.17
CA ARG A 44 -6.68 -1.61 -0.85
C ARG A 44 -5.26 -1.22 -1.29
N GLY A 45 -4.30 -2.16 -1.25
CA GLY A 45 -2.95 -2.00 -1.79
C GLY A 45 -3.00 -1.71 -3.28
N GLU A 46 -3.66 -2.57 -4.06
CA GLU A 46 -3.84 -2.39 -5.50
C GLU A 46 -4.51 -1.05 -5.86
N ARG A 47 -5.48 -0.60 -5.05
CA ARG A 47 -6.13 0.70 -5.26
C ARG A 47 -5.21 1.88 -4.96
N GLU A 48 -4.32 1.72 -3.98
CA GLU A 48 -3.30 2.71 -3.65
C GLU A 48 -2.25 2.74 -4.77
N GLU A 49 -1.79 1.62 -5.30
CA GLU A 49 -0.92 1.54 -6.49
C GLU A 49 -1.51 2.24 -7.72
N LYS A 50 -2.72 1.87 -8.13
CA LYS A 50 -3.43 2.53 -9.25
C LYS A 50 -3.60 4.03 -9.03
N ARG A 51 -3.65 4.50 -7.78
CA ARG A 51 -3.70 5.93 -7.45
C ARG A 51 -2.32 6.58 -7.55
N GLY A 52 -1.26 5.86 -7.21
CA GLY A 52 0.13 6.24 -7.44
C GLY A 52 0.40 6.49 -8.92
N GLU A 53 0.15 5.49 -9.77
CA GLU A 53 0.32 5.61 -11.23
C GLU A 53 -0.44 6.80 -11.84
N ARG A 54 -1.67 7.06 -11.35
CA ARG A 54 -2.47 8.21 -11.84
C ARG A 54 -1.85 9.55 -11.46
N LYS A 55 -1.19 9.62 -10.31
CA LYS A 55 -0.47 10.83 -9.87
C LYS A 55 0.80 11.02 -10.68
N GLU A 56 1.53 9.94 -10.99
CA GLU A 56 2.70 9.99 -11.88
C GLU A 56 2.33 10.50 -13.26
N LYS A 57 1.33 9.89 -13.91
CA LYS A 57 0.81 10.35 -15.21
C LYS A 57 0.31 11.80 -15.19
N ARG A 58 -0.14 12.29 -14.04
CA ARG A 58 -0.51 13.70 -13.88
C ARG A 58 0.72 14.59 -13.78
N GLY A 59 1.75 14.15 -13.08
CA GLY A 59 3.03 14.83 -12.99
C GLY A 59 3.72 14.97 -14.34
N GLU A 60 3.81 13.89 -15.13
CA GLU A 60 4.31 13.91 -16.52
C GLU A 60 3.56 14.92 -17.40
N LYS A 61 2.23 14.99 -17.25
CA LYS A 61 1.42 15.98 -17.98
C LYS A 61 1.71 17.41 -17.55
N LEU A 62 2.04 17.64 -16.29
CA LEU A 62 2.39 18.97 -15.79
C LEU A 62 3.76 19.38 -16.34
N GLU A 63 4.76 18.49 -16.32
CA GLU A 63 6.05 18.72 -16.97
C GLU A 63 5.87 19.11 -18.44
N ALA A 64 5.15 18.31 -19.22
CA ALA A 64 4.88 18.63 -20.63
C ALA A 64 4.08 19.94 -20.85
N VAL A 65 3.36 20.44 -19.83
CA VAL A 65 2.72 21.76 -19.86
C VAL A 65 3.72 22.85 -19.51
N GLY A 66 4.59 22.63 -18.54
CA GLY A 66 5.67 23.55 -18.18
C GLY A 66 6.59 23.81 -19.37
N ASP A 67 7.06 22.75 -20.04
CA ASP A 67 7.94 22.86 -21.22
C ASP A 67 7.31 23.74 -22.31
N LYS A 68 6.00 23.57 -22.55
CA LYS A 68 5.27 24.37 -23.56
C LYS A 68 5.11 25.83 -23.15
N VAL A 69 5.02 26.10 -21.85
CA VAL A 69 4.92 27.46 -21.31
C VAL A 69 6.29 28.13 -21.39
N GLU A 70 7.36 27.40 -21.12
CA GLU A 70 8.75 27.84 -21.28
C GLU A 70 9.10 28.15 -22.74
N GLN A 71 8.85 27.25 -23.68
CA GLN A 71 9.06 27.49 -25.12
C GLN A 71 8.32 28.73 -25.64
N LYS A 72 7.10 28.97 -25.15
CA LYS A 72 6.36 30.19 -25.49
C LYS A 72 6.96 31.44 -24.83
N GLY A 73 7.68 31.28 -23.72
CA GLY A 73 8.44 32.32 -23.05
C GLY A 73 9.64 32.69 -23.90
N GLU A 74 10.44 31.71 -24.29
CA GLU A 74 11.61 31.87 -25.17
C GLU A 74 11.22 32.56 -26.49
N ALA A 75 10.11 32.13 -27.12
CA ALA A 75 9.61 32.75 -28.35
C ALA A 75 9.21 34.23 -28.15
N LYS A 76 8.74 34.61 -26.95
CA LYS A 76 8.47 36.02 -26.63
C LYS A 76 9.76 36.80 -26.43
N GLU A 77 10.78 36.20 -25.82
CA GLU A 77 12.09 36.83 -25.66
C GLU A 77 12.74 37.11 -27.01
N GLN A 78 12.79 36.11 -27.89
CA GLN A 78 13.30 36.26 -29.26
C GLN A 78 12.57 37.37 -30.01
N ARG A 79 11.24 37.39 -29.97
CA ARG A 79 10.46 38.47 -30.59
C ARG A 79 10.69 39.83 -29.93
N GLY A 80 11.01 39.85 -28.64
CA GLY A 80 11.42 41.04 -27.92
C GLY A 80 12.72 41.61 -28.46
N GLN A 81 13.72 40.75 -28.69
CA GLN A 81 15.00 41.09 -29.29
C GLN A 81 14.82 41.65 -30.71
N GLU A 82 14.02 40.99 -31.56
CA GLU A 82 13.70 41.47 -32.92
C GLU A 82 13.09 42.88 -32.90
N LEU A 83 12.22 43.18 -31.92
CA LEU A 83 11.62 44.51 -31.75
C LEU A 83 12.65 45.56 -31.33
N ILE A 84 13.61 45.19 -30.46
CA ILE A 84 14.71 46.07 -30.06
C ILE A 84 15.56 46.41 -31.28
N GLU A 85 15.93 45.40 -32.08
CA GLU A 85 16.69 45.57 -33.32
C GLU A 85 15.95 46.44 -34.34
N ALA A 86 14.63 46.33 -34.42
CA ALA A 86 13.77 47.17 -35.25
C ALA A 86 13.53 48.60 -34.69
N GLY A 87 14.23 48.99 -33.62
CA GLY A 87 14.15 50.33 -33.01
C GLY A 87 12.95 50.54 -32.06
N LYS A 88 12.16 49.51 -31.78
CA LYS A 88 11.00 49.54 -30.87
C LYS A 88 11.40 49.09 -29.45
N THR A 89 12.45 49.70 -28.91
CA THR A 89 13.13 49.29 -27.67
C THR A 89 12.18 49.06 -26.49
N LYS A 90 11.32 50.03 -26.15
CA LYS A 90 10.37 49.89 -25.02
C LYS A 90 9.42 48.69 -25.17
N GLN A 91 8.96 48.42 -26.39
CA GLN A 91 8.06 47.29 -26.65
C GLN A 91 8.83 45.97 -26.59
N GLY A 92 10.04 45.93 -27.15
CA GLY A 92 10.89 44.74 -27.12
C GLY A 92 11.31 44.35 -25.70
N GLU A 93 11.81 45.29 -24.89
CA GLU A 93 12.14 45.03 -23.48
C GLU A 93 10.92 44.60 -22.65
N ALA A 94 9.73 45.14 -22.95
CA ALA A 94 8.51 44.72 -22.28
C ALA A 94 8.15 43.26 -22.63
N LEU A 95 8.41 42.86 -23.89
CA LEU A 95 8.15 41.51 -24.36
C LEU A 95 9.18 40.50 -23.83
N GLU A 96 10.47 40.84 -23.77
CA GLU A 96 11.50 40.03 -23.11
C GLU A 96 11.15 39.77 -21.64
N ARG A 97 10.82 40.84 -20.88
CA ARG A 97 10.40 40.67 -19.48
C ARG A 97 9.15 39.79 -19.35
N ALA A 98 8.25 39.82 -20.33
CA ALA A 98 7.08 38.96 -20.36
C ALA A 98 7.44 37.50 -20.70
N GLY A 99 8.43 37.28 -21.57
CA GLY A 99 9.03 35.97 -21.87
C GLY A 99 9.65 35.36 -20.61
N GLN A 100 10.53 36.08 -19.93
CA GLN A 100 11.22 35.59 -18.72
C GLN A 100 10.25 35.21 -17.60
N ARG A 101 9.16 35.98 -17.44
CA ARG A 101 8.10 35.66 -16.47
C ARG A 101 7.38 34.37 -16.83
N GLN A 102 7.25 34.09 -18.11
CA GLN A 102 6.58 32.91 -18.62
C GLN A 102 7.49 31.68 -18.55
N GLU A 103 8.78 31.79 -18.86
CA GLU A 103 9.76 30.72 -18.63
C GLU A 103 9.77 30.29 -17.16
N ARG A 104 9.93 31.25 -16.24
CA ARG A 104 9.81 30.98 -14.80
C ARG A 104 8.45 30.41 -14.37
N ALA A 105 7.40 30.62 -15.16
CA ALA A 105 6.11 29.98 -14.90
C ALA A 105 6.10 28.53 -15.40
N GLY A 106 6.73 28.24 -16.54
CA GLY A 106 6.98 26.89 -17.06
C GLY A 106 7.75 26.04 -16.07
N GLU A 107 8.94 26.51 -15.65
CA GLU A 107 9.79 25.84 -14.66
C GLU A 107 9.03 25.50 -13.36
N ARG A 108 8.18 26.41 -12.88
CA ARG A 108 7.36 26.17 -11.67
C ARG A 108 6.30 25.09 -11.88
N ILE A 109 5.75 24.97 -13.09
CA ILE A 109 4.78 23.94 -13.43
C ILE A 109 5.51 22.59 -13.55
N GLU A 110 6.67 22.52 -14.18
CA GLU A 110 7.51 21.31 -14.23
C GLU A 110 7.89 20.83 -12.84
N GLN A 111 8.42 21.70 -11.98
CA GLN A 111 8.72 21.35 -10.58
C GLN A 111 7.49 20.85 -9.83
N HIS A 112 6.29 21.34 -10.16
CA HIS A 112 5.06 20.79 -9.60
C HIS A 112 4.76 19.39 -10.14
N GLY A 113 5.01 19.16 -11.44
CA GLY A 113 4.92 17.86 -12.09
C GLY A 113 5.83 16.83 -11.43
N GLU A 114 7.12 17.13 -11.27
CA GLU A 114 8.10 16.26 -10.61
C GLU A 114 7.65 15.88 -9.18
N ARG A 115 7.12 16.86 -8.44
CA ARG A 115 6.58 16.62 -7.09
C ARG A 115 5.35 15.71 -7.10
N GLU A 116 4.47 15.83 -8.10
CA GLU A 116 3.32 14.94 -8.25
C GLU A 116 3.76 13.52 -8.64
N GLN A 117 4.79 13.37 -9.49
CA GLN A 117 5.40 12.07 -9.81
C GLN A 117 5.98 11.41 -8.56
N ALA A 118 6.87 12.11 -7.85
CA ALA A 118 7.46 11.60 -6.62
C ALA A 118 6.40 11.28 -5.55
N ALA A 119 5.29 12.03 -5.50
CA ALA A 119 4.17 11.71 -4.63
C ALA A 119 3.40 10.46 -5.10
N GLY A 120 3.28 10.25 -6.40
CA GLY A 120 2.71 9.04 -7.00
C GLY A 120 3.50 7.79 -6.61
N GLU A 121 4.82 7.81 -6.81
CA GLU A 121 5.69 6.67 -6.47
C GLU A 121 5.59 6.28 -5.00
N ARG A 122 5.50 7.28 -4.10
CA ARG A 122 5.37 7.04 -2.66
C ARG A 122 4.05 6.36 -2.33
N VAL A 123 2.97 6.74 -3.02
CA VAL A 123 1.64 6.14 -2.85
C VAL A 123 1.64 4.71 -3.40
N GLU A 124 2.31 4.47 -4.52
CA GLU A 124 2.47 3.14 -5.10
C GLU A 124 3.23 2.20 -4.17
N LYS A 125 4.41 2.60 -3.71
CA LYS A 125 5.21 1.88 -2.70
C LYS A 125 4.43 1.62 -1.41
N GLN A 126 3.51 2.51 -1.04
CA GLN A 126 2.63 2.29 0.11
C GLN A 126 1.57 1.22 -0.17
N GLY A 127 1.00 1.22 -1.37
CA GLY A 127 0.08 0.19 -1.86
C GLY A 127 0.73 -1.19 -1.83
N GLU A 128 1.93 -1.34 -2.40
CA GLU A 128 2.64 -2.62 -2.44
C GLU A 128 2.91 -3.17 -1.02
N ARG A 129 3.33 -2.28 -0.11
CA ARG A 129 3.56 -2.66 1.30
C ARG A 129 2.28 -3.15 1.98
N ARG A 130 1.14 -2.59 1.58
CA ARG A 130 -0.16 -2.95 2.09
C ARG A 130 -0.62 -4.29 1.53
N GLU A 131 -0.42 -4.52 0.24
CA GLU A 131 -0.69 -5.79 -0.42
C GLU A 131 0.11 -6.92 0.23
N ARG A 132 1.43 -6.78 0.33
CA ARG A 132 2.29 -7.74 1.04
C ARG A 132 1.88 -7.98 2.49
N ARG A 133 1.23 -6.99 3.13
CA ARG A 133 0.67 -7.16 4.49
C ARG A 133 -0.63 -7.96 4.45
N GLY A 134 -1.46 -7.75 3.45
CA GLY A 134 -2.63 -8.56 3.16
C GLY A 134 -2.27 -10.03 3.02
N GLU A 135 -1.32 -10.35 2.13
CA GLU A 135 -0.89 -11.73 1.88
C GLU A 135 -0.36 -12.42 3.13
N ARG A 136 0.35 -11.68 3.99
CA ARG A 136 0.83 -12.21 5.28
C ARG A 136 -0.31 -12.51 6.25
N LEU A 137 -1.41 -11.76 6.18
CA LEU A 137 -2.60 -12.05 6.99
C LEU A 137 -3.36 -13.25 6.43
N GLU A 138 -3.50 -13.38 5.12
CA GLU A 138 -4.11 -14.56 4.48
C GLU A 138 -3.36 -15.83 4.88
N ARG A 139 -2.04 -15.87 4.65
CA ARG A 139 -1.19 -16.99 5.09
C ARG A 139 -1.28 -17.27 6.59
N ARG A 140 -1.57 -16.26 7.42
CA ARG A 140 -1.77 -16.44 8.86
C ARG A 140 -3.14 -17.03 9.17
N GLY A 141 -4.17 -16.61 8.46
CA GLY A 141 -5.51 -17.18 8.54
C GLY A 141 -5.49 -18.66 8.20
N GLU A 142 -4.89 -19.03 7.06
CA GLU A 142 -4.80 -20.43 6.63
C GLU A 142 -4.09 -21.30 7.67
N ARG A 143 -3.01 -20.77 8.29
CA ARG A 143 -2.30 -21.46 9.36
C ARG A 143 -3.15 -21.62 10.62
N GLN A 144 -4.05 -20.69 10.91
CA GLN A 144 -4.97 -20.81 12.05
C GLN A 144 -6.04 -21.85 11.78
N GLU A 145 -6.58 -21.91 10.56
CA GLU A 145 -7.53 -22.94 10.13
C GLU A 145 -6.91 -24.32 10.17
N LYS A 146 -5.72 -24.50 9.56
CA LYS A 146 -4.96 -25.76 9.62
C LYS A 146 -4.68 -26.21 11.05
N ARG A 147 -4.42 -25.29 11.98
CA ARG A 147 -4.26 -25.60 13.41
C ARG A 147 -5.58 -25.98 14.09
N GLY A 148 -6.69 -25.35 13.71
CA GLY A 148 -8.04 -25.75 14.13
C GLY A 148 -8.35 -27.17 13.70
N ALA A 149 -8.17 -27.47 12.41
CA ALA A 149 -8.38 -28.80 11.84
C ALA A 149 -7.45 -29.88 12.42
N ALA A 150 -6.18 -29.56 12.68
CA ALA A 150 -5.25 -30.48 13.36
C ALA A 150 -5.66 -30.75 14.83
N ALA A 151 -6.20 -29.73 15.51
CA ALA A 151 -6.72 -29.87 16.86
C ALA A 151 -8.01 -30.70 16.91
N GLU A 152 -8.72 -30.85 15.79
CA GLU A 152 -9.89 -31.71 15.62
C GLU A 152 -9.48 -33.15 15.23
N THR A 153 -8.56 -33.33 14.27
CA THR A 153 -8.11 -34.66 13.82
C THR A 153 -7.30 -35.44 14.84
N SER A 154 -6.48 -34.78 15.67
CA SER A 154 -5.81 -35.41 16.82
C SER A 154 -6.79 -35.93 17.89
N GLN A 155 -8.08 -35.58 17.80
CA GLN A 155 -9.15 -36.10 18.65
C GLN A 155 -9.72 -37.42 18.12
N ALA A 156 -9.68 -37.69 16.81
CA ALA A 156 -10.21 -38.91 16.23
C ALA A 156 -9.29 -40.13 16.43
N SER A 157 -7.97 -39.92 16.51
CA SER A 157 -6.97 -41.00 16.67
C SER A 157 -6.67 -41.36 18.13
N GLY A 158 -6.99 -40.50 19.10
CA GLY A 158 -6.79 -40.74 20.54
C GLY A 158 -7.94 -41.50 21.24
N SER A 159 -9.04 -41.75 20.53
CA SER A 159 -10.24 -42.44 21.02
C SER A 159 -10.42 -43.86 20.48
N ALA A 160 -9.37 -44.46 19.90
CA ALA A 160 -9.40 -45.89 19.59
C ALA A 160 -9.39 -46.68 20.92
N PRO A 161 -10.41 -47.51 21.22
CA PRO A 161 -10.36 -48.38 22.38
C PRO A 161 -9.21 -49.36 22.17
N GLN A 162 -8.23 -49.36 23.08
CA GLN A 162 -7.30 -50.48 23.18
C GLN A 162 -8.11 -51.64 23.76
N GLU A 163 -8.30 -52.69 22.96
CA GLU A 163 -8.78 -54.00 23.42
C GLU A 163 -7.86 -54.61 24.48
#